data_AF-A0A6G0Y0U1-F1
#
_entry.id   AF-A0A6G0Y0U1-F1
#
_cell.length_a   1.000
_cell.length_b   1.000
_cell.length_c   1.000
_cell.angle_alpha   90.00
_cell.angle_beta   90.00
_cell.angle_gamma   90.00
#
_symmetry.space_group_name_H-M   'P 1'
#
loop_
_entity.id
_entity.type
_entity.pdbx_description
1 polymer ?
#
loop_
_entity_poly.entity_id
_entity_poly.type
_entity_poly.pdbx_seq_one_letter_code
_entity_poly.pdbx_strand_id
1 'polypeptide(L)'
;MTDLYEIALLLSDIFFYAKCSVNSKNAIEGEQVLNSKQIVPCGKLVKEQIITIKALIIQTSHIREMPHEVSGNLKLGVKLEIIQVKCTCAAGASECCKHVVAILLCLNRTPISDIDTLSWTDVRCEWSRLKEPSLQQYSPVPIKQFCCCKPIIAPTCNRELLGEDIRSAFVFALPLSALALHTKGRNLICTEEGRLKNIDADSNIEISLKDKVYWKVVRQFRITGSRCYSLYTYNKSQKIEKQWALKASRYFWPKKFTDKFVKHGIEFESIARQLYSKTNNIKVYECGFITHSIKP
;
A
#
# COMPACT_ATOMS: atom_id res chain seq x y z
N MET A 1 37.71 -11.53 29.82
CA MET A 1 37.48 -11.76 28.39
C MET A 1 36.25 -12.65 28.32
N THR A 2 35.06 -12.06 28.45
CA THR A 2 33.79 -12.81 28.47
C THR A 2 33.48 -13.19 27.04
N ASP A 3 33.46 -14.50 26.78
CA ASP A 3 33.06 -15.09 25.53
C ASP A 3 31.73 -14.48 25.06
N LEU A 4 31.73 -13.87 23.87
CA LEU A 4 30.58 -13.27 23.19
C LEU A 4 29.49 -14.30 22.81
N TYR A 5 29.61 -15.54 23.27
CA TYR A 5 28.89 -16.69 22.76
C TYR A 5 27.45 -16.87 23.28
N GLU A 6 26.99 -16.08 24.26
CA GLU A 6 25.63 -16.25 24.82
C GLU A 6 24.86 -14.94 25.09
N ILE A 7 25.29 -13.80 24.54
CA ILE A 7 24.53 -12.55 24.76
C ILE A 7 23.33 -12.51 23.81
N ALA A 8 22.16 -12.86 24.34
CA ALA A 8 20.90 -12.88 23.61
C ALA A 8 20.01 -11.67 23.92
N LEU A 9 19.15 -11.32 22.95
CA LEU A 9 18.06 -10.37 23.13
C LEU A 9 16.80 -11.14 23.56
N LEU A 10 16.20 -10.79 24.69
CA LEU A 10 15.01 -11.51 25.19
C LEU A 10 13.73 -11.07 24.48
N LEU A 11 12.82 -12.02 24.24
CA LEU A 11 11.52 -11.75 23.64
C LEU A 11 10.67 -10.77 24.48
N SER A 12 10.78 -10.85 25.81
CA SER A 12 10.12 -9.91 26.73
C SER A 12 10.58 -8.47 26.51
N ASP A 13 11.88 -8.26 26.29
CA ASP A 13 12.46 -6.94 26.08
C ASP A 13 12.00 -6.36 24.74
N ILE A 14 11.85 -7.21 23.71
CA ILE A 14 11.29 -6.82 22.40
C ILE A 14 9.85 -6.35 22.55
N PHE A 15 9.00 -7.14 23.22
CA PHE A 15 7.58 -6.84 23.37
C PHE A 15 7.35 -5.60 24.23
N PHE A 16 8.15 -5.42 25.28
CA PHE A 16 8.14 -4.21 26.08
C PHE A 16 8.52 -2.98 25.24
N TYR A 17 9.62 -3.05 24.49
CA TYR A 17 10.10 -1.96 23.65
C TYR A 17 9.11 -1.58 22.54
N ALA A 18 8.62 -2.57 21.78
CA ALA A 18 7.71 -2.36 20.66
C ALA A 18 6.23 -2.22 21.07
N LYS A 19 5.97 -2.12 22.39
CA LYS A 19 4.64 -1.94 23.01
C LYS A 19 3.61 -2.94 22.46
N CYS A 20 3.99 -4.21 22.42
CA CYS A 20 3.19 -5.26 21.81
C CYS A 20 3.13 -6.54 22.64
N SER A 21 2.32 -7.46 22.17
CA SER A 21 2.15 -8.82 22.69
C SER A 21 2.13 -9.80 21.54
N VAL A 22 2.17 -11.11 21.82
CA VAL A 22 2.11 -12.17 20.80
C VAL A 22 0.94 -12.01 19.84
N ASN A 23 -0.21 -11.51 20.33
CA ASN A 23 -1.43 -11.34 19.53
C ASN A 23 -1.55 -9.94 18.91
N SER A 24 -0.61 -9.05 19.18
CA SER A 24 -0.64 -7.70 18.62
C SER A 24 -0.34 -7.75 17.13
N LYS A 25 -1.06 -6.92 16.36
CA LYS A 25 -0.95 -6.87 14.89
C LYS A 25 0.49 -6.68 14.41
N ASN A 26 1.26 -5.82 15.05
CA ASN A 26 2.66 -5.57 14.68
C ASN A 26 3.58 -6.76 14.96
N ALA A 27 3.30 -7.56 16.00
CA ALA A 27 4.04 -8.80 16.28
C ALA A 27 3.72 -9.88 15.26
N ILE A 28 2.42 -10.13 14.99
CA ILE A 28 1.99 -11.11 13.99
C ILE A 28 2.51 -10.76 12.60
N GLU A 29 2.35 -9.51 12.16
CA GLU A 29 2.86 -9.10 10.85
C GLU A 29 4.39 -9.04 10.81
N GLY A 30 5.06 -8.73 11.92
CA GLY A 30 6.54 -8.74 12.01
C GLY A 30 7.11 -10.15 11.86
N GLU A 31 6.48 -11.12 12.51
CA GLU A 31 6.77 -12.54 12.36
C GLU A 31 6.61 -13.00 10.90
N GLN A 32 5.53 -12.57 10.24
CA GLN A 32 5.30 -12.87 8.82
C GLN A 32 6.36 -12.27 7.90
N VAL A 33 6.84 -11.06 8.18
CA VAL A 33 7.95 -10.44 7.44
C VAL A 33 9.22 -11.29 7.54
N LEU A 34 9.53 -11.81 8.71
CA LEU A 34 10.68 -12.70 8.92
C LEU A 34 10.51 -14.04 8.19
N ASN A 35 9.35 -14.68 8.35
CA ASN A 35 9.06 -16.00 7.74
C ASN A 35 9.00 -15.95 6.21
N SER A 36 8.66 -14.79 5.65
CA SER A 36 8.65 -14.58 4.19
C SER A 36 9.99 -14.10 3.63
N LYS A 37 11.07 -14.12 4.43
CA LYS A 37 12.44 -13.78 3.99
C LYS A 37 12.53 -12.41 3.29
N GLN A 38 11.83 -11.42 3.85
CA GLN A 38 11.79 -10.05 3.31
C GLN A 38 12.98 -9.17 3.73
N ILE A 39 13.80 -9.60 4.68
CA ILE A 39 14.93 -8.84 5.23
C ILE A 39 16.18 -9.09 4.37
N VAL A 40 16.67 -8.10 3.62
CA VAL A 40 17.89 -8.22 2.80
C VAL A 40 18.57 -6.86 2.55
N PRO A 41 19.82 -6.61 3.02
CA PRO A 41 20.61 -7.36 4.03
C PRO A 41 20.27 -6.94 5.48
N CYS A 42 20.86 -7.62 6.47
CA CYS A 42 20.89 -7.22 7.89
C CYS A 42 22.33 -7.33 8.41
N GLY A 43 22.92 -6.23 8.88
CA GLY A 43 24.29 -6.20 9.37
C GLY A 43 24.46 -5.37 10.63
N LYS A 44 25.60 -5.58 11.28
CA LYS A 44 26.00 -4.93 12.52
C LYS A 44 27.30 -4.13 12.35
N LEU A 45 27.46 -3.11 13.18
CA LEU A 45 28.71 -2.45 13.47
C LEU A 45 28.90 -2.41 14.98
N VAL A 46 30.03 -2.91 15.45
CA VAL A 46 30.35 -2.91 16.87
C VAL A 46 31.36 -1.81 17.13
N LYS A 47 31.01 -0.86 18.00
CA LYS A 47 31.93 0.15 18.50
C LYS A 47 31.80 0.21 20.01
N GLU A 48 32.89 -0.13 20.71
CA GLU A 48 32.93 -0.20 22.18
C GLU A 48 31.83 -1.15 22.71
N GLN A 49 30.88 -0.63 23.48
CA GLN A 49 29.72 -1.37 24.01
C GLN A 49 28.42 -1.08 23.26
N ILE A 50 28.49 -0.50 22.06
CA ILE A 50 27.31 -0.20 21.25
C ILE A 50 27.37 -1.01 19.95
N ILE A 51 26.28 -1.73 19.69
CA ILE A 51 26.05 -2.44 18.44
C ILE A 51 25.03 -1.64 17.63
N THR A 52 25.45 -1.10 16.49
CA THR A 52 24.54 -0.48 15.53
C THR A 52 24.10 -1.54 14.52
N ILE A 53 22.79 -1.75 14.42
CA ILE A 53 22.17 -2.62 13.43
C ILE A 53 21.65 -1.78 12.27
N LYS A 54 21.84 -2.31 11.06
CA LYS A 54 21.21 -1.80 9.84
C LYS A 54 20.66 -2.94 9.02
N ALA A 55 19.43 -2.77 8.56
CA ALA A 55 18.78 -3.72 7.69
C ALA A 55 17.89 -3.05 6.65
N LEU A 56 17.62 -3.77 5.57
CA LEU A 56 16.67 -3.39 4.54
C LEU A 56 15.54 -4.43 4.49
N ILE A 57 14.31 -3.97 4.32
CA ILE A 57 13.12 -4.84 4.24
C ILE A 57 12.34 -4.53 2.96
N ILE A 58 12.22 -5.54 2.10
CA ILE A 58 11.53 -5.43 0.80
C ILE A 58 10.06 -5.12 1.01
N GLN A 59 9.53 -4.20 0.20
CA GLN A 59 8.12 -3.84 0.24
C GLN A 59 7.30 -4.79 -0.65
N THR A 60 6.36 -5.56 -0.10
CA THR A 60 5.55 -6.50 -0.90
C THR A 60 4.64 -5.82 -1.92
N SER A 61 4.16 -4.61 -1.65
CA SER A 61 3.33 -3.84 -2.59
C SER A 61 4.15 -3.06 -3.63
N HIS A 62 5.42 -2.81 -3.34
CA HIS A 62 6.32 -2.00 -4.16
C HIS A 62 7.68 -2.70 -4.29
N ILE A 63 7.65 -3.97 -4.73
CA ILE A 63 8.82 -4.86 -4.70
C ILE A 63 10.05 -4.29 -5.44
N ARG A 64 9.85 -3.43 -6.44
CA ARG A 64 10.94 -2.83 -7.23
C ARG A 64 11.46 -1.51 -6.66
N GLU A 65 10.75 -0.91 -5.70
CA GLU A 65 11.15 0.33 -5.04
C GLU A 65 12.23 0.10 -3.99
N MET A 66 12.69 1.19 -3.38
CA MET A 66 13.66 1.12 -2.29
C MET A 66 13.04 0.38 -1.08
N PRO A 67 13.70 -0.66 -0.54
CA PRO A 67 13.32 -1.29 0.71
C PRO A 67 13.19 -0.29 1.86
N HIS A 68 12.41 -0.63 2.87
CA HIS A 68 12.44 0.13 4.11
C HIS A 68 13.77 -0.09 4.83
N GLU A 69 14.45 1.00 5.19
CA GLU A 69 15.67 0.96 5.98
C GLU A 69 15.28 0.92 7.46
N VAL A 70 15.79 -0.08 8.17
CA VAL A 70 15.69 -0.21 9.63
C VAL A 70 17.08 0.00 10.20
N SER A 71 17.21 0.92 11.14
CA SER A 71 18.48 1.24 11.80
C SER A 71 18.26 1.37 13.29
N GLY A 72 19.14 0.78 14.09
CA GLY A 72 19.02 0.86 15.54
C GLY A 72 20.33 0.64 16.28
N ASN A 73 20.33 0.98 17.55
CA ASN A 73 21.45 0.80 18.46
C ASN A 73 21.04 -0.10 19.63
N LEU A 74 21.91 -1.05 19.96
CA LEU A 74 21.81 -1.94 21.11
C LEU A 74 23.02 -1.71 22.00
N LYS A 75 22.83 -1.76 23.32
CA LYS A 75 23.93 -1.75 24.28
C LYS A 75 24.34 -3.19 24.57
N LEU A 76 25.64 -3.43 24.50
CA LEU A 76 26.27 -4.69 24.85
C LEU A 76 26.64 -4.67 26.33
N GLY A 77 25.95 -5.50 27.13
CA GLY A 77 26.26 -5.72 28.54
C GLY A 77 26.15 -7.21 28.87
N VAL A 78 25.65 -7.53 30.07
CA VAL A 78 25.29 -8.92 30.45
C VAL A 78 24.16 -9.45 29.55
N LYS A 79 23.31 -8.56 29.03
CA LYS A 79 22.31 -8.83 28.00
C LYS A 79 22.35 -7.73 26.93
N LEU A 80 21.67 -7.97 25.81
CA LEU A 80 21.43 -6.93 24.81
C LEU A 80 20.29 -6.02 25.25
N GLU A 81 20.55 -4.73 25.36
CA GLU A 81 19.52 -3.73 25.68
C GLU A 81 19.22 -2.87 24.45
N ILE A 82 17.93 -2.71 24.14
CA ILE A 82 17.47 -1.90 23.01
C ILE A 82 17.53 -0.42 23.40
N ILE A 83 18.38 0.36 22.71
CA ILE A 83 18.46 1.82 22.92
C ILE A 83 17.39 2.50 22.05
N GLN A 84 17.44 2.22 20.75
CA GLN A 84 16.52 2.78 19.77
C GLN A 84 16.56 1.99 18.47
N VAL A 85 15.41 1.73 17.85
CA VAL A 85 15.31 1.16 16.50
C VAL A 85 14.25 1.92 15.71
N LYS A 86 14.66 2.46 14.55
CA LYS A 86 13.82 3.25 13.66
C LYS A 86 13.69 2.57 12.30
N CYS A 87 12.55 2.78 11.66
CA CYS A 87 12.28 2.31 10.31
C CYS A 87 11.87 3.49 9.42
N THR A 88 12.19 3.47 8.13
CA THR A 88 11.77 4.50 7.17
C THR A 88 10.31 4.36 6.70
N CYS A 89 9.59 3.33 7.14
CA CYS A 89 8.17 3.20 6.82
C CYS A 89 7.32 4.28 7.51
N ALA A 90 6.09 4.47 7.04
CA ALA A 90 5.19 5.51 7.57
C ALA A 90 4.93 5.41 9.09
N ALA A 91 4.96 4.21 9.65
CA ALA A 91 4.79 3.97 11.08
C ALA A 91 6.13 3.89 11.85
N GLY A 92 7.27 4.01 11.17
CA GLY A 92 8.57 3.71 11.75
C GLY A 92 9.05 4.69 12.83
N ALA A 93 8.51 5.92 12.83
CA ALA A 93 8.74 6.89 13.90
C ALA A 93 8.13 6.47 15.25
N SER A 94 7.17 5.52 15.25
CA SER A 94 6.61 4.98 16.48
C SER A 94 7.49 3.93 17.16
N GLU A 95 8.52 3.43 16.46
CA GLU A 95 9.38 2.31 16.89
C GLU A 95 8.60 0.98 17.08
N CYS A 96 7.30 0.97 16.81
CA CYS A 96 6.39 -0.16 17.04
C CYS A 96 5.92 -0.82 15.72
N CYS A 97 6.46 -0.40 14.57
CA CYS A 97 6.03 -0.96 13.29
C CYS A 97 6.48 -2.41 13.12
N LYS A 98 5.77 -3.19 12.29
CA LYS A 98 6.11 -4.60 12.00
C LYS A 98 7.56 -4.82 11.54
N HIS A 99 8.13 -3.85 10.85
CA HIS A 99 9.51 -3.89 10.36
C HIS A 99 10.53 -3.82 11.51
N VAL A 100 10.30 -2.96 12.50
CA VAL A 100 11.15 -2.90 13.71
C VAL A 100 11.03 -4.21 14.47
N VAL A 101 9.81 -4.72 14.65
CA VAL A 101 9.58 -6.00 15.33
C VAL A 101 10.27 -7.15 14.60
N ALA A 102 10.19 -7.21 13.27
CA ALA A 102 10.83 -8.24 12.46
C ALA A 102 12.37 -8.26 12.64
N ILE A 103 13.02 -7.10 12.69
CA ILE A 103 14.47 -7.03 12.94
C ILE A 103 14.79 -7.45 14.37
N LEU A 104 14.04 -7.00 15.36
CA LEU A 104 14.26 -7.42 16.75
C LEU A 104 14.07 -8.93 16.93
N LEU A 105 13.07 -9.53 16.28
CA LEU A 105 12.88 -10.99 16.27
C LEU A 105 14.03 -11.71 15.55
N CYS A 106 14.54 -11.15 14.45
CA CYS A 106 15.72 -11.68 13.78
C CYS A 106 16.93 -11.72 14.73
N LEU A 107 17.17 -10.64 15.49
CA LEU A 107 18.27 -10.55 16.46
C LEU A 107 18.07 -11.42 17.72
N ASN A 108 16.82 -11.75 18.06
CA ASN A 108 16.53 -12.73 19.12
C ASN A 108 16.80 -14.17 18.65
N ARG A 109 16.56 -14.48 17.38
CA ARG A 109 16.70 -15.83 16.81
C ARG A 109 18.08 -16.13 16.25
N THR A 110 18.83 -15.09 15.91
CA THR A 110 20.18 -15.19 15.35
C THR A 110 21.17 -14.62 16.36
N PRO A 111 22.14 -15.41 16.84
CA PRO A 111 23.22 -14.90 17.69
C PRO A 111 23.88 -13.69 17.05
N ILE A 112 24.25 -12.70 17.87
CA ILE A 112 24.89 -11.49 17.34
C ILE A 112 26.17 -11.83 16.58
N SER A 113 26.93 -12.86 16.98
CA SER A 113 28.12 -13.36 16.27
C SER A 113 27.85 -13.61 14.79
N ASP A 114 26.67 -14.12 14.46
CA ASP A 114 26.31 -14.64 13.15
C ASP A 114 25.74 -13.56 12.22
N ILE A 115 25.50 -12.35 12.75
CA ILE A 115 25.11 -11.18 11.96
C ILE A 115 26.36 -10.58 11.29
N ASP A 116 26.28 -10.38 9.97
CA ASP A 116 27.36 -9.84 9.15
C ASP A 116 27.82 -8.45 9.64
N THR A 117 29.13 -8.18 9.54
CA THR A 117 29.67 -6.85 9.81
C THR A 117 29.59 -6.00 8.55
N LEU A 118 28.76 -4.96 8.53
CA LEU A 118 28.52 -4.12 7.34
C LEU A 118 28.73 -2.63 7.65
N SER A 119 29.49 -1.91 6.82
CA SER A 119 29.60 -0.45 6.95
C SER A 119 28.35 0.30 6.46
N TRP A 120 28.25 1.59 6.78
CA TRP A 120 27.08 2.41 6.46
C TRP A 120 26.85 2.56 4.95
N THR A 121 27.91 2.59 4.16
CA THR A 121 27.85 2.60 2.69
C THR A 121 27.51 1.22 2.14
N ASP A 122 27.94 0.17 2.83
CA ASP A 122 27.80 -1.19 2.33
C ASP A 122 26.33 -1.55 2.18
N VAL A 123 25.47 -1.29 3.18
CA VAL A 123 24.05 -1.69 3.14
C VAL A 123 23.30 -1.20 1.90
N ARG A 124 23.54 0.04 1.43
CA ARG A 124 22.90 0.58 0.22
C ARG A 124 23.53 0.04 -1.06
N CYS A 125 24.84 -0.13 -1.08
CA CYS A 125 25.54 -0.73 -2.21
C CYS A 125 25.20 -2.23 -2.34
N GLU A 126 25.06 -2.93 -1.22
CA GLU A 126 24.64 -4.32 -1.09
C GLU A 126 23.28 -4.53 -1.73
N TRP A 127 22.35 -3.58 -1.57
CA TRP A 127 21.05 -3.66 -2.22
C TRP A 127 21.16 -3.73 -3.74
N SER A 128 22.01 -2.91 -4.36
CA SER A 128 22.19 -2.97 -5.82
C SER A 128 22.65 -4.36 -6.28
N ARG A 129 23.47 -5.05 -5.48
CA ARG A 129 23.94 -6.42 -5.73
C ARG A 129 22.86 -7.47 -5.46
N LEU A 130 22.13 -7.32 -4.34
CA LEU A 130 21.18 -8.31 -3.84
C LEU A 130 19.76 -8.15 -4.39
N LYS A 131 19.46 -7.04 -5.06
CA LYS A 131 18.12 -6.70 -5.57
C LYS A 131 17.56 -7.81 -6.46
N GLU A 132 18.21 -8.10 -7.58
CA GLU A 132 17.68 -9.10 -8.53
C GLU A 132 17.54 -10.50 -7.91
N PRO A 133 18.55 -11.05 -7.20
CA PRO A 133 18.40 -12.32 -6.48
C PRO A 133 17.23 -12.32 -5.48
N SER A 134 17.07 -11.24 -4.72
CA SER A 134 16.01 -11.14 -3.71
C SER A 134 14.61 -11.01 -4.31
N LEU A 135 14.50 -10.57 -5.56
CA LEU A 135 13.24 -10.45 -6.28
C LEU A 135 12.81 -11.75 -6.96
N GLN A 136 13.70 -12.72 -7.16
CA GLN A 136 13.36 -14.02 -7.77
C GLN A 136 12.27 -14.76 -6.99
N GLN A 137 12.23 -14.63 -5.66
CA GLN A 137 11.19 -15.23 -4.82
C GLN A 137 9.78 -14.68 -5.09
N TYR A 138 9.67 -13.51 -5.74
CA TYR A 138 8.41 -12.89 -6.15
C TYR A 138 8.10 -13.12 -7.64
N SER A 139 8.82 -14.06 -8.29
CA SER A 139 8.51 -14.44 -9.66
C SER A 139 7.09 -14.98 -9.76
N PRO A 140 6.35 -14.63 -10.83
CA PRO A 140 5.01 -15.14 -11.03
C PRO A 140 5.06 -16.66 -11.20
N VAL A 141 4.31 -17.37 -10.35
CA VAL A 141 4.12 -18.82 -10.43
C VAL A 141 2.71 -19.14 -10.91
N PRO A 142 2.50 -20.25 -11.66
CA PRO A 142 1.16 -20.70 -12.06
C PRO A 142 0.22 -20.88 -10.87
N ILE A 143 -1.06 -20.52 -11.02
CA ILE A 143 -2.10 -20.63 -9.98
C ILE A 143 -2.14 -22.04 -9.34
N LYS A 144 -1.93 -23.09 -10.14
CA LYS A 144 -1.88 -24.49 -9.70
C LYS A 144 -0.77 -24.80 -8.67
N GLN A 145 0.23 -23.94 -8.53
CA GLN A 145 1.32 -24.10 -7.56
C GLN A 145 0.99 -23.48 -6.20
N PHE A 146 -0.08 -22.70 -6.08
CA PHE A 146 -0.50 -22.14 -4.80
C PHE A 146 -1.24 -23.20 -3.97
N CYS A 147 -0.80 -23.43 -2.73
CA CYS A 147 -1.38 -24.43 -1.83
C CYS A 147 -2.87 -24.24 -1.52
N CYS A 148 -3.37 -23.00 -1.67
CA CYS A 148 -4.77 -22.65 -1.44
C CYS A 148 -5.66 -22.78 -2.71
N CYS A 149 -5.06 -22.94 -3.89
CA CYS A 149 -5.78 -23.10 -5.14
C CYS A 149 -5.89 -24.59 -5.47
N LYS A 150 -6.85 -25.28 -4.84
CA LYS A 150 -7.21 -26.64 -5.26
C LYS A 150 -7.62 -26.60 -6.74
N PRO A 151 -7.19 -27.56 -7.58
CA PRO A 151 -7.63 -27.62 -8.97
C PRO A 151 -9.16 -27.72 -8.97
N ILE A 152 -9.80 -26.64 -9.42
CA ILE A 152 -11.24 -26.66 -9.68
C ILE A 152 -11.39 -27.55 -10.91
N ILE A 153 -12.03 -28.70 -10.74
CA ILE A 153 -12.51 -29.50 -11.87
C ILE A 153 -13.45 -28.57 -12.64
N ALA A 154 -13.00 -28.06 -13.78
CA ALA A 154 -13.80 -27.15 -14.59
C ALA A 154 -15.06 -27.92 -15.03
N PRO A 155 -16.28 -27.48 -14.64
CA PRO A 155 -17.47 -28.06 -15.23
C PRO A 155 -17.44 -27.71 -16.72
N THR A 156 -17.58 -28.72 -17.58
CA THR A 156 -17.74 -28.54 -19.03
C THR A 156 -18.98 -27.68 -19.27
N CYS A 157 -18.78 -26.40 -19.57
CA CYS A 157 -19.87 -25.50 -19.92
C CYS A 157 -20.03 -25.52 -21.45
N ASN A 158 -20.94 -26.36 -21.94
CA ASN A 158 -21.28 -26.46 -23.36
C ASN A 158 -22.26 -25.37 -23.82
N ARG A 159 -22.28 -24.18 -23.20
CA ARG A 159 -23.14 -23.05 -23.62
C ARG A 159 -22.29 -21.82 -23.90
N GLU A 160 -22.58 -21.15 -25.02
CA GLU A 160 -22.15 -19.77 -25.25
C GLU A 160 -22.75 -18.89 -24.15
N LEU A 161 -21.93 -18.53 -23.17
CA LEU A 161 -22.33 -17.68 -22.06
C LEU A 161 -22.19 -16.22 -22.49
N LEU A 162 -23.32 -15.53 -22.66
CA LEU A 162 -23.36 -14.07 -22.75
C LEU A 162 -22.86 -13.49 -21.42
N GLY A 163 -22.05 -12.43 -21.44
CA GLY A 163 -21.35 -11.92 -20.24
C GLY A 163 -22.26 -11.53 -19.05
N GLU A 164 -23.55 -11.31 -19.31
CA GLU A 164 -24.58 -11.04 -18.29
C GLU A 164 -24.93 -12.28 -17.45
N ASP A 165 -24.81 -13.48 -18.03
CA ASP A 165 -25.13 -14.75 -17.36
C ASP A 165 -24.06 -15.13 -16.34
N ILE A 166 -22.79 -14.82 -16.60
CA ILE A 166 -21.65 -15.17 -15.75
C ILE A 166 -21.71 -14.38 -14.44
N ARG A 167 -21.92 -13.06 -14.52
CA ARG A 167 -22.00 -12.20 -13.34
C ARG A 167 -23.17 -12.62 -12.45
N SER A 168 -24.33 -12.90 -13.06
CA SER A 168 -25.52 -13.37 -12.35
C SER A 168 -25.27 -14.71 -11.66
N ALA A 169 -24.59 -15.65 -12.32
CA ALA A 169 -24.22 -16.94 -11.75
C ALA A 169 -23.27 -16.80 -10.53
N PHE A 170 -22.27 -15.91 -10.60
CA PHE A 170 -21.38 -15.65 -9.46
C PHE A 170 -22.11 -15.01 -8.28
N VAL A 171 -23.01 -14.06 -8.55
CA VAL A 171 -23.84 -13.43 -7.50
C VAL A 171 -24.75 -14.45 -6.82
N PHE A 172 -25.33 -15.37 -7.61
CA PHE A 172 -26.17 -16.45 -7.11
C PHE A 172 -25.38 -17.44 -6.25
N ALA A 173 -24.23 -17.92 -6.74
CA ALA A 173 -23.41 -18.91 -6.05
C ALA A 173 -22.75 -18.36 -4.76
N LEU A 174 -22.40 -17.08 -4.74
CA LEU A 174 -21.69 -16.43 -3.63
C LEU A 174 -22.41 -15.14 -3.20
N PRO A 175 -23.55 -15.24 -2.51
CA PRO A 175 -24.44 -14.11 -2.20
C PRO A 175 -23.84 -13.10 -1.19
N LEU A 176 -22.76 -13.47 -0.50
CA LEU A 176 -22.01 -12.64 0.44
C LEU A 176 -20.68 -12.12 -0.11
N SER A 177 -20.36 -12.44 -1.37
CA SER A 177 -19.17 -11.90 -2.01
C SER A 177 -19.27 -10.38 -2.16
N ALA A 178 -18.12 -9.70 -2.23
CA ALA A 178 -18.08 -8.25 -2.46
C ALA A 178 -18.85 -7.85 -3.73
N LEU A 179 -18.82 -8.70 -4.77
CA LEU A 179 -19.58 -8.51 -6.02
C LEU A 179 -21.09 -8.55 -5.77
N ALA A 180 -21.61 -9.60 -5.12
CA ALA A 180 -23.04 -9.75 -4.82
C ALA A 180 -23.58 -8.63 -3.92
N LEU A 181 -22.78 -8.24 -2.92
CA LEU A 181 -23.13 -7.15 -2.01
C LEU A 181 -23.14 -5.78 -2.70
N HIS A 182 -22.31 -5.57 -3.72
CA HIS A 182 -22.34 -4.36 -4.54
C HIS A 182 -23.53 -4.33 -5.51
N THR A 183 -23.88 -5.46 -6.13
CA THR A 183 -24.98 -5.56 -7.09
C THR A 183 -26.34 -5.28 -6.47
N LYS A 184 -26.56 -5.67 -5.20
CA LYS A 184 -27.82 -5.40 -4.48
C LYS A 184 -28.06 -3.91 -4.19
N GLY A 185 -27.05 -3.05 -4.37
CA GLY A 185 -27.14 -1.64 -4.02
C GLY A 185 -27.31 -1.42 -2.51
N ARG A 186 -27.02 -0.20 -2.03
CA ARG A 186 -27.17 0.14 -0.60
C ARG A 186 -28.43 0.95 -0.26
N ASN A 187 -29.39 1.16 -1.16
CA ASN A 187 -30.61 1.91 -0.79
C ASN A 187 -31.87 1.46 -1.51
N LEU A 188 -32.93 1.43 -0.71
CA LEU A 188 -34.35 1.31 -1.02
C LEU A 188 -34.87 2.49 -1.88
N ILE A 189 -35.82 2.14 -2.74
CA ILE A 189 -36.90 2.93 -3.36
C ILE A 189 -36.49 4.16 -4.19
N CYS A 190 -36.69 4.04 -5.50
CA CYS A 190 -36.71 5.14 -6.46
C CYS A 190 -38.17 5.57 -6.65
N THR A 191 -38.55 6.78 -6.23
CA THR A 191 -39.79 7.44 -6.65
C THR A 191 -39.50 8.52 -7.69
N GLU A 192 -40.46 8.73 -8.58
CA GLU A 192 -40.35 9.54 -9.81
C GLU A 192 -40.04 11.04 -9.60
N GLU A 193 -40.03 11.52 -8.35
CA GLU A 193 -39.64 12.90 -7.99
C GLU A 193 -38.13 13.19 -8.21
N GLY A 194 -37.31 12.16 -8.46
CA GLY A 194 -35.88 12.28 -8.76
C GLY A 194 -35.53 12.86 -10.14
N ARG A 195 -36.51 13.04 -11.05
CA ARG A 195 -36.23 13.52 -12.43
C ARG A 195 -36.08 15.03 -12.57
N LEU A 196 -36.50 15.83 -11.59
CA LEU A 196 -36.52 17.30 -11.69
C LEU A 196 -35.24 18.02 -11.23
N LYS A 197 -34.15 17.29 -10.90
CA LYS A 197 -32.86 17.89 -10.50
C LYS A 197 -31.71 17.72 -11.51
N ASN A 198 -31.95 17.12 -12.69
CA ASN A 198 -30.89 16.79 -13.64
C ASN A 198 -30.57 17.88 -14.68
N ILE A 199 -31.28 19.01 -14.70
CA ILE A 199 -31.07 20.07 -15.70
C ILE A 199 -29.69 20.75 -15.53
N ASP A 200 -29.08 20.70 -14.34
CA ASP A 200 -27.76 21.30 -14.07
C ASP A 200 -26.59 20.30 -14.24
N ALA A 201 -26.85 18.98 -14.28
CA ALA A 201 -25.77 17.98 -14.39
C ALA A 201 -25.28 17.82 -15.84
N ASP A 202 -26.21 17.79 -16.80
CA ASP A 202 -25.89 17.59 -18.22
C ASP A 202 -25.19 18.82 -18.83
N SER A 203 -25.58 20.03 -18.39
CA SER A 203 -24.90 21.29 -18.77
C SER A 203 -23.47 21.36 -18.24
N ASN A 204 -23.24 20.94 -16.98
CA ASN A 204 -21.92 20.86 -16.38
C ASN A 204 -21.00 19.92 -17.16
N ILE A 205 -21.50 18.75 -17.60
CA ILE A 205 -20.74 17.78 -18.39
C ILE A 205 -20.33 18.42 -19.73
N GLU A 206 -21.26 19.01 -20.48
CA GLU A 206 -20.94 19.53 -21.81
C GLU A 206 -19.97 20.72 -21.77
N ILE A 207 -20.20 21.68 -20.86
CA ILE A 207 -19.36 22.88 -20.76
C ILE A 207 -17.96 22.51 -20.30
N SER A 208 -17.85 21.65 -19.28
CA SER A 208 -16.54 21.27 -18.73
C SER A 208 -15.73 20.38 -19.67
N LEU A 209 -16.36 19.66 -20.60
CA LEU A 209 -15.67 18.94 -21.66
C LEU A 209 -14.92 19.90 -22.61
N LYS A 210 -15.52 21.05 -22.93
CA LYS A 210 -14.98 22.03 -23.88
C LYS A 210 -14.08 23.08 -23.21
N ASP A 211 -14.40 23.48 -21.98
CA ASP A 211 -13.71 24.55 -21.26
C ASP A 211 -12.91 24.01 -20.05
N LYS A 212 -11.58 23.98 -20.21
CA LYS A 212 -10.64 23.57 -19.15
C LYS A 212 -10.59 24.53 -17.96
N VAL A 213 -10.94 25.80 -18.14
CA VAL A 213 -11.03 26.80 -17.06
C VAL A 213 -12.29 26.51 -16.24
N TYR A 214 -13.43 26.36 -16.89
CA TYR A 214 -14.67 25.97 -16.23
C TYR A 214 -14.54 24.63 -15.50
N TRP A 215 -13.93 23.62 -16.13
CA TRP A 215 -13.61 22.32 -15.52
C TRP A 215 -12.77 22.46 -14.23
N LYS A 216 -11.93 23.51 -14.09
CA LYS A 216 -11.17 23.79 -12.85
C LYS A 216 -12.04 24.46 -11.80
N VAL A 217 -12.89 25.41 -12.19
CA VAL A 217 -13.81 26.10 -11.29
C VAL A 217 -14.79 25.12 -10.66
N VAL A 218 -15.48 24.31 -11.48
CA VAL A 218 -16.52 23.39 -11.01
C VAL A 218 -15.98 22.30 -10.06
N ARG A 219 -14.69 21.95 -10.17
CA ARG A 219 -14.06 20.96 -9.28
C ARG A 219 -13.47 21.54 -7.99
N GLN A 220 -13.25 22.86 -7.91
CA GLN A 220 -12.43 23.50 -6.87
C GLN A 220 -12.90 23.14 -5.46
N PHE A 221 -14.21 23.07 -5.24
CA PHE A 221 -14.85 22.78 -3.94
C PHE A 221 -15.46 21.38 -3.83
N ARG A 222 -15.12 20.48 -4.75
CA ARG A 222 -15.67 19.12 -4.79
C ARG A 222 -14.61 18.07 -4.49
N ILE A 223 -15.05 16.94 -3.94
CA ILE A 223 -14.17 15.78 -3.71
C ILE A 223 -14.05 14.99 -5.02
N THR A 224 -12.87 14.96 -5.62
CA THR A 224 -12.61 14.23 -6.88
C THR A 224 -12.11 12.81 -6.63
N GLY A 225 -12.35 11.89 -7.56
CA GLY A 225 -11.88 10.49 -7.44
C GLY A 225 -10.36 10.38 -7.25
N SER A 226 -9.57 11.21 -7.94
CA SER A 226 -8.10 11.23 -7.80
C SER A 226 -7.60 11.69 -6.42
N ARG A 227 -8.45 12.32 -5.60
CA ARG A 227 -8.06 12.95 -4.34
C ARG A 227 -8.86 12.48 -3.13
N CYS A 228 -9.98 11.79 -3.33
CA CYS A 228 -10.83 11.27 -2.26
C CYS A 228 -10.07 10.34 -1.31
N TYR A 229 -9.14 9.52 -1.83
CA TYR A 229 -8.30 8.64 -1.03
C TYR A 229 -7.41 9.41 -0.05
N SER A 230 -6.94 10.61 -0.43
CA SER A 230 -6.14 11.49 0.44
C SER A 230 -6.95 12.06 1.62
N LEU A 231 -8.27 12.22 1.47
CA LEU A 231 -9.15 12.63 2.58
C LEU A 231 -9.49 11.43 3.45
N TYR A 232 -9.84 10.30 2.82
CA TYR A 232 -10.12 9.05 3.52
C TYR A 232 -8.98 8.62 4.44
N THR A 233 -7.75 8.59 3.93
CA THR A 233 -6.56 8.21 4.72
C THR A 233 -6.25 9.22 5.82
N TYR A 234 -6.45 10.51 5.56
CA TYR A 234 -6.22 11.57 6.55
C TYR A 234 -7.18 11.49 7.74
N ASN A 235 -8.42 11.05 7.51
CA ASN A 235 -9.45 10.88 8.53
C ASN A 235 -9.29 9.62 9.40
N LYS A 236 -8.32 8.74 9.12
CA LYS A 236 -8.16 7.48 9.88
C LYS A 236 -7.74 7.65 11.34
N SER A 237 -7.26 8.84 11.71
CA SER A 237 -6.90 9.20 13.08
C SER A 237 -7.64 10.49 13.45
N GLN A 238 -8.02 10.65 14.71
CA GLN A 238 -8.68 11.86 15.19
C GLN A 238 -7.80 13.10 14.90
N LYS A 239 -8.42 14.13 14.31
CA LYS A 239 -7.77 15.39 13.97
C LYS A 239 -8.48 16.53 14.68
N ILE A 240 -7.68 17.47 15.17
CA ILE A 240 -8.22 18.73 15.71
C ILE A 240 -8.65 19.65 14.58
N GLU A 241 -9.54 20.59 14.87
CA GLU A 241 -10.10 21.52 13.89
C GLU A 241 -9.03 22.27 13.09
N LYS A 242 -7.97 22.76 13.75
CA LYS A 242 -6.84 23.44 13.09
C LYS A 242 -6.15 22.57 12.01
N GLN A 243 -6.08 21.26 12.25
CA GLN A 243 -5.51 20.31 11.29
C GLN A 243 -6.46 20.05 10.11
N TRP A 244 -7.77 20.03 10.35
CA TRP A 244 -8.78 19.96 9.30
C TRP A 244 -8.81 21.22 8.46
N ALA A 245 -8.76 22.40 9.09
CA ALA A 245 -8.69 23.69 8.40
C ALA A 245 -7.48 23.77 7.46
N LEU A 246 -6.30 23.36 7.94
CA LEU A 246 -5.09 23.33 7.11
C LEU A 246 -5.19 22.30 5.96
N LYS A 247 -5.75 21.11 6.21
CA LYS A 247 -5.96 20.09 5.18
C LYS A 247 -6.95 20.58 4.12
N ALA A 248 -8.09 21.16 4.53
CA ALA A 248 -9.12 21.68 3.65
C ALA A 248 -8.60 22.84 2.80
N SER A 249 -7.87 23.78 3.40
CA SER A 249 -7.22 24.89 2.68
C SER A 249 -6.28 24.37 1.58
N ARG A 250 -5.38 23.43 1.91
CA ARG A 250 -4.48 22.82 0.92
C ARG A 250 -5.21 21.95 -0.10
N TYR A 251 -6.35 21.38 0.28
CA TYR A 251 -7.13 20.52 -0.59
C TYR A 251 -7.86 21.36 -1.64
N PHE A 252 -8.66 22.33 -1.23
CA PHE A 252 -9.49 23.13 -2.12
C PHE A 252 -8.70 24.25 -2.83
N TRP A 253 -7.54 24.67 -2.32
CA TRP A 253 -6.64 25.61 -3.00
C TRP A 253 -5.25 25.00 -3.23
N PRO A 254 -5.14 23.97 -4.08
CA PRO A 254 -3.85 23.34 -4.34
C PRO A 254 -2.96 24.28 -5.14
N LYS A 255 -1.65 24.24 -4.87
CA LYS A 255 -0.65 24.89 -5.72
C LYS A 255 -0.75 24.31 -7.14
N LYS A 256 -0.56 25.16 -8.16
CA LYS A 256 -0.46 24.69 -9.55
C LYS A 256 0.69 23.68 -9.64
N PHE A 257 0.37 22.47 -10.07
CA PHE A 257 1.32 21.37 -10.22
C PHE A 257 1.44 21.03 -11.70
N THR A 258 2.62 21.24 -12.26
CA THR A 258 2.97 20.80 -13.61
C THR A 258 4.35 20.17 -13.56
N ASP A 259 4.39 18.85 -13.63
CA ASP A 259 5.63 18.08 -13.69
C ASP A 259 5.74 17.35 -15.04
N LYS A 260 6.92 16.83 -15.39
CA LYS A 260 7.21 16.06 -16.59
C LYS A 260 6.21 14.91 -16.80
N PHE A 261 5.75 14.28 -15.72
CA PHE A 261 4.77 13.19 -15.78
C PHE A 261 3.38 13.66 -16.23
N VAL A 262 2.94 14.85 -15.77
CA VAL A 262 1.66 15.44 -16.18
C VAL A 262 1.72 15.84 -17.66
N LYS A 263 2.85 16.42 -18.09
CA LYS A 263 3.07 16.76 -19.50
C LYS A 263 3.03 15.52 -20.39
N HIS A 264 3.75 14.47 -20.00
CA HIS A 264 3.75 13.20 -20.70
C HIS A 264 2.35 12.57 -20.75
N GLY A 265 1.60 12.59 -19.64
CA GLY A 265 0.22 12.11 -19.62
C GLY A 265 -0.67 12.82 -20.64
N ILE A 266 -0.62 14.16 -20.70
CA ILE A 266 -1.39 14.96 -21.67
C ILE A 266 -0.98 14.65 -23.12
N GLU A 267 0.31 14.47 -23.37
CA GLU A 267 0.86 14.20 -24.70
C GLU A 267 0.39 12.84 -25.25
N PHE A 268 0.37 11.80 -24.41
CA PHE A 268 0.12 10.42 -24.85
C PHE A 268 -1.31 9.92 -24.59
N GLU A 269 -2.17 10.70 -23.93
CA GLU A 269 -3.53 10.28 -23.57
C GLU A 269 -4.38 9.85 -24.79
N SER A 270 -4.33 10.63 -25.87
CA SER A 270 -5.08 10.36 -27.09
C SER A 270 -4.63 9.07 -27.78
N ILE A 271 -3.33 8.84 -27.83
CA ILE A 271 -2.72 7.63 -28.40
C ILE A 271 -3.13 6.41 -27.58
N ALA A 272 -3.01 6.48 -26.25
CA ALA A 272 -3.40 5.40 -25.35
C ALA A 272 -4.88 5.04 -25.52
N ARG A 273 -5.75 6.04 -25.65
CA ARG A 273 -7.19 5.84 -25.86
C ARG A 273 -7.50 5.17 -27.19
N GLN A 274 -6.86 5.60 -28.28
CA GLN A 274 -7.02 4.99 -29.59
C GLN A 274 -6.56 3.54 -29.62
N LEU A 275 -5.41 3.25 -28.99
CA LEU A 275 -4.90 1.88 -28.87
C LEU A 275 -5.87 1.01 -28.06
N TYR A 276 -6.34 1.48 -26.91
CA TYR A 276 -7.30 0.74 -26.09
C TYR A 276 -8.61 0.45 -26.83
N SER A 277 -9.14 1.44 -27.57
CA SER A 277 -10.35 1.29 -28.39
C SER A 277 -10.18 0.23 -29.49
N LYS A 278 -9.06 0.26 -30.22
CA LYS A 278 -8.75 -0.72 -31.28
C LYS A 278 -8.53 -2.13 -30.73
N THR A 279 -7.69 -2.27 -29.70
CA THR A 279 -7.33 -3.57 -29.13
C THR A 279 -8.52 -4.30 -28.56
N ASN A 280 -9.47 -3.59 -27.95
CA ASN A 280 -10.63 -4.20 -27.31
C ASN A 280 -11.90 -4.16 -28.18
N ASN A 281 -11.81 -3.63 -29.40
CA ASN A 281 -12.96 -3.43 -30.30
C ASN A 281 -14.16 -2.72 -29.62
N ILE A 282 -13.87 -1.67 -28.83
CA ILE A 282 -14.88 -0.88 -28.12
C ILE A 282 -14.73 0.60 -28.43
N LYS A 283 -15.85 1.33 -28.48
CA LYS A 283 -15.84 2.79 -28.63
C LYS A 283 -15.60 3.43 -27.26
N VAL A 284 -14.67 4.39 -27.22
CA VAL A 284 -14.32 5.14 -26.02
C VAL A 284 -14.60 6.61 -26.27
N TYR A 285 -15.39 7.22 -25.38
CA TYR A 285 -15.78 8.63 -25.46
C TYR A 285 -15.16 9.41 -24.30
N GLU A 286 -14.70 10.63 -24.60
CA GLU A 286 -14.37 11.59 -23.55
C GLU A 286 -15.64 12.09 -22.89
N CYS A 287 -15.59 12.35 -21.59
CA CYS A 287 -16.72 12.88 -20.84
C CYS A 287 -16.31 14.09 -20.01
N GLY A 288 -17.28 14.96 -19.81
CA GLY A 288 -17.22 16.11 -18.92
C GLY A 288 -17.21 15.74 -17.44
N PHE A 289 -17.33 16.76 -16.59
CA PHE A 289 -17.23 16.63 -15.15
C PHE A 289 -18.55 16.09 -14.60
N ILE A 290 -18.53 14.83 -14.15
CA ILE A 290 -19.72 14.14 -13.64
C ILE A 290 -19.81 14.33 -12.12
N THR A 291 -20.94 14.86 -11.66
CA THR A 291 -21.28 14.96 -10.24
C THR A 291 -22.22 13.83 -9.83
N HIS A 292 -22.22 13.50 -8.53
CA HIS A 292 -23.15 12.51 -8.00
C HIS A 292 -24.54 13.16 -7.87
N SER A 293 -25.55 12.61 -8.57
CA SER A 293 -26.89 13.20 -8.70
C SER A 293 -27.58 13.55 -7.37
N ILE A 294 -27.30 12.80 -6.31
CA ILE A 294 -27.90 13.00 -4.97
C ILE A 294 -27.04 13.90 -4.06
N LYS A 295 -25.73 13.99 -4.32
CA LYS A 295 -24.76 14.68 -3.46
C LYS A 295 -23.78 15.44 -4.36
N PRO A 296 -24.22 16.56 -4.95
CA PRO A 296 -23.44 17.28 -5.95
C PRO A 296 -22.09 17.72 -5.38
#